data_AF-X1EGV3-F1
#
_entry.id   AF-X1EGV3-F1
#
_cell.length_a   1.000
_cell.length_b   1.000
_cell.length_c   1.000
_cell.angle_alpha   90.00
_cell.angle_beta   90.00
_cell.angle_gamma   90.00
#
_symmetry.space_group_name_H-M   'P 1'
#
loop_
_entity.id
_entity.type
_entity.pdbx_description
1 polymer ?
#
loop_
_entity_poly.entity_id
_entity_poly.type
_entity_poly.pdbx_seq_one_letter_code
_entity_poly.pdbx_strand_id
1 'polypeptide(L)'
;KRSIDFEKLINYLENFDKFIVAKRLGFILQTYNLLDSKLINKFKKFINQKYYLLDPTLPSYPTYKNNWKLIVNISPDELIKATRA
;
A
#
# COMPACT_ATOMS: atom_id res chain seq x y z
N LYS A 1 -12.67 -20.87 0.34
CA LYS A 1 -12.13 -19.77 1.17
C LYS A 1 -11.20 -18.94 0.27
N ARG A 2 -11.52 -17.69 -0.06
CA ARG A 2 -10.67 -16.84 -0.93
C ARG A 2 -9.61 -16.15 -0.07
N SER A 3 -8.44 -16.76 0.08
CA SER A 3 -7.27 -16.15 0.73
C SER A 3 -6.39 -15.47 -0.30
N ILE A 4 -5.69 -14.42 0.11
CA ILE A 4 -4.67 -13.76 -0.72
C ILE A 4 -3.45 -14.68 -0.78
N ASP A 5 -3.00 -14.99 -2.00
CA ASP A 5 -1.72 -15.64 -2.23
C ASP A 5 -0.62 -14.58 -2.33
N PHE A 6 0.16 -14.42 -1.27
CA PHE A 6 1.19 -13.39 -1.18
C PHE A 6 2.41 -13.66 -2.06
N GLU A 7 2.74 -14.93 -2.35
CA GLU A 7 3.87 -15.22 -3.25
C GLU A 7 3.50 -14.86 -4.68
N LYS A 8 2.27 -15.17 -5.10
CA LYS A 8 1.74 -14.71 -6.40
C LYS A 8 1.69 -13.18 -6.47
N LEU A 9 1.33 -12.52 -5.36
CA LEU A 9 1.28 -11.06 -5.28
C LEU A 9 2.67 -10.43 -5.42
N ILE A 10 3.68 -10.97 -4.75
CA ILE A 10 5.07 -10.53 -4.89
C ILE A 10 5.56 -10.74 -6.32
N ASN A 11 5.29 -11.89 -6.93
CA ASN A 11 5.64 -12.14 -8.32
C ASN A 11 5.01 -11.10 -9.27
N TYR A 12 3.75 -10.72 -9.04
CA TYR A 12 3.17 -9.60 -9.80
C TYR A 12 3.90 -8.29 -9.57
N LEU A 13 4.25 -7.95 -8.33
CA LEU A 13 5.01 -6.72 -8.05
C LEU A 13 6.41 -6.71 -8.69
N GLU A 14 7.08 -7.86 -8.74
CA GLU A 14 8.40 -8.00 -9.38
C GLU A 14 8.32 -7.80 -10.91
N ASN A 15 7.23 -8.25 -11.53
CA ASN A 15 7.01 -8.07 -12.97
C ASN A 15 6.40 -6.70 -13.33
N PHE A 16 5.83 -5.99 -12.36
CA PHE A 16 5.31 -4.64 -12.55
C PHE A 16 6.43 -3.62 -12.28
N ASP A 17 6.91 -2.97 -13.34
CA ASP A 17 7.93 -1.90 -13.25
C ASP A 17 7.41 -0.57 -12.66
N LYS A 18 6.55 -0.64 -11.65
CA LYS A 18 5.91 0.51 -11.00
C LYS A 18 5.98 0.40 -9.49
N PHE A 19 7.03 0.99 -8.91
CA PHE A 19 7.20 1.20 -7.46
C PHE A 19 5.95 1.76 -6.76
N ILE A 20 5.16 2.57 -7.47
CA ILE A 20 3.92 3.17 -6.97
C ILE A 20 2.90 2.11 -6.54
N VAL A 21 2.78 1.02 -7.32
CA VAL A 21 1.82 -0.06 -7.05
C VAL A 21 2.21 -0.78 -5.77
N ALA A 22 3.49 -1.16 -5.64
CA ALA A 22 4.01 -1.83 -4.46
C ALA A 22 3.82 -0.97 -3.19
N LYS A 23 4.07 0.35 -3.28
CA LYS A 23 3.87 1.28 -2.16
C LYS A 23 2.42 1.34 -1.69
N ARG A 24 1.48 1.56 -2.63
CA ARG A 24 0.03 1.63 -2.33
C ARG A 24 -0.47 0.33 -1.74
N LEU A 25 -0.10 -0.78 -2.35
CA LEU A 25 -0.49 -2.10 -1.90
C LEU A 25 0.08 -2.43 -0.51
N GLY A 26 1.37 -2.12 -0.28
CA GLY A 26 1.99 -2.29 1.03
C GLY A 26 1.29 -1.51 2.13
N PHE A 27 0.92 -0.26 1.87
CA PHE A 27 0.14 0.55 2.79
C PHE A 27 -1.23 -0.07 3.09
N ILE A 28 -2.00 -0.43 2.05
CA ILE A 28 -3.34 -1.02 2.21
C ILE A 28 -3.25 -2.30 3.04
N LEU A 29 -2.38 -3.24 2.66
CA LEU A 29 -2.25 -4.51 3.36
C LEU A 29 -1.79 -4.33 4.81
N GLN A 30 -0.92 -3.36 5.09
CA GLN A 30 -0.53 -3.02 6.46
C GLN A 30 -1.70 -2.44 7.26
N THR A 31 -2.51 -1.55 6.67
CA THR A 31 -3.71 -0.98 7.31
C THR A 31 -4.68 -2.06 7.78
N TYR A 32 -4.80 -3.16 7.03
CA TYR A 32 -5.66 -4.30 7.37
C TYR A 32 -4.95 -5.39 8.19
N ASN A 33 -3.72 -5.15 8.69
CA ASN A 33 -2.91 -6.14 9.40
C ASN A 33 -2.70 -7.46 8.62
N LEU A 34 -2.57 -7.36 7.29
CA LEU A 34 -2.38 -8.50 6.38
C LEU A 34 -0.91 -8.77 6.02
N LEU A 35 0.03 -7.94 6.50
CA LEU A 35 1.46 -8.14 6.28
C LEU A 35 2.15 -8.54 7.58
N ASP A 36 2.89 -9.64 7.55
CA ASP A 36 3.87 -9.96 8.58
C ASP A 36 5.22 -9.23 8.32
N SER A 37 6.14 -9.34 9.27
CA SER A 37 7.46 -8.69 9.17
C SER A 37 8.28 -9.13 7.95
N LYS A 38 8.15 -10.39 7.53
CA LYS A 38 8.85 -10.96 6.37
C LYS A 38 8.32 -10.35 5.07
N LEU A 39 7.01 -10.26 4.92
CA LEU A 39 6.34 -9.65 3.78
C LEU A 39 6.60 -8.14 3.73
N ILE A 40 6.56 -7.44 4.87
CA ILE A 40 6.95 -6.02 4.93
C ILE A 40 8.35 -5.83 4.34
N ASN A 41 9.32 -6.68 4.72
CA ASN A 41 10.69 -6.57 4.19
C ASN A 41 10.76 -6.85 2.69
N LYS A 42 9.97 -7.80 2.16
CA LYS A 42 9.86 -8.02 0.70
C LYS A 42 9.32 -6.77 0.00
N PHE A 43 8.21 -6.21 0.50
CA PHE A 43 7.58 -5.01 -0.07
C PHE A 43 8.47 -3.75 0.02
N LYS A 44 9.25 -3.59 1.10
CA LYS A 44 10.15 -2.45 1.28
C LYS A 44 11.23 -2.36 0.20
N LYS A 45 11.60 -3.47 -0.46
CA LYS A 45 12.55 -3.47 -1.59
C LYS A 45 12.06 -2.62 -2.77
N PHE A 46 10.76 -2.43 -2.91
CA PHE A 46 10.15 -1.63 -3.97
C PHE A 46 9.95 -0.15 -3.59
N ILE A 47 10.42 0.28 -2.40
CA ILE A 47 10.28 1.67 -1.96
C ILE A 47 11.43 2.51 -2.50
N ASN A 48 11.12 3.35 -3.49
CA ASN A 48 12.01 4.45 -3.89
C ASN A 48 11.82 5.70 -3.00
N GLN A 49 12.67 6.71 -3.17
CA GLN A 49 12.64 7.93 -2.35
C GLN A 49 11.45 8.87 -2.64
N LYS A 50 10.83 8.76 -3.82
CA LYS A 50 9.76 9.68 -4.27
C LYS A 50 8.47 9.43 -3.49
N TYR A 51 7.75 10.51 -3.20
CA TYR A 51 6.42 10.43 -2.60
C TYR A 51 5.33 10.34 -3.69
N TYR A 52 4.27 9.59 -3.42
CA TYR A 52 3.12 9.44 -4.32
C TYR A 52 1.81 9.54 -3.54
N LEU A 53 0.73 10.01 -4.20
CA LEU A 53 -0.60 9.96 -3.60
C LEU A 53 -1.04 8.51 -3.38
N LEU A 54 -1.65 8.24 -2.21
CA LEU A 54 -2.32 6.98 -1.95
C LEU A 54 -3.48 6.79 -2.94
N ASP A 55 -4.40 7.74 -2.98
CA ASP A 55 -5.47 7.79 -3.97
C ASP A 55 -5.17 8.89 -5.02
N PRO A 56 -4.90 8.55 -6.29
CA PRO A 56 -4.63 9.55 -7.33
C PRO A 56 -5.88 10.33 -7.77
N THR A 57 -7.08 9.90 -7.38
CA THR A 57 -8.36 10.51 -7.77
C THR A 57 -8.82 11.60 -6.81
N LEU A 58 -8.18 11.71 -5.65
CA LEU A 58 -8.51 12.69 -4.62
C LEU A 58 -7.46 13.80 -4.51
N PRO A 59 -7.84 14.99 -4.00
CA PRO A 59 -6.90 16.07 -3.71
C PRO A 59 -5.77 15.65 -2.75
N SER A 60 -4.68 16.39 -2.76
CA SER A 60 -3.49 16.13 -1.92
C SER A 60 -3.55 16.73 -0.51
N TYR A 61 -4.72 17.13 -0.03
CA TYR A 61 -4.94 17.71 1.31
C TYR A 61 -6.27 17.21 1.87
N PRO A 62 -6.36 16.93 3.19
CA PRO A 62 -5.29 16.92 4.20
C PRO A 62 -4.40 15.68 4.08
N THR A 63 -3.10 15.80 4.36
CA THR A 63 -2.15 14.70 4.15
C THR A 63 -1.10 14.54 5.24
N TYR A 64 -0.72 13.28 5.48
CA TYR A 64 0.47 12.92 6.24
C TYR A 64 1.36 11.95 5.45
N LYS A 65 2.65 11.95 5.81
CA LYS A 65 3.67 11.09 5.21
C LYS A 65 3.84 9.82 6.05
N ASN A 66 4.11 8.69 5.40
CA ASN A 66 4.30 7.41 6.07
C ASN A 66 5.58 6.68 5.61
N ASN A 67 5.84 5.53 6.21
CA ASN A 67 7.00 4.68 5.90
C ASN A 67 6.98 4.07 4.49
N TRP A 68 5.84 4.11 3.79
CA TRP A 68 5.67 3.69 2.40
C TRP A 68 5.98 4.80 1.38
N LYS A 69 6.38 5.99 1.85
CA LYS A 69 6.56 7.18 1.02
C LYS A 69 5.28 7.50 0.24
N LEU A 70 4.14 7.38 0.90
CA LEU A 70 2.87 7.86 0.37
C LEU A 70 2.45 9.15 1.06
N ILE A 71 1.77 9.98 0.29
CA ILE A 71 0.96 11.09 0.74
C ILE A 71 -0.44 10.49 0.96
N VAL A 72 -0.80 10.29 2.23
CA VAL A 72 -2.06 9.66 2.62
C VAL A 72 -3.15 10.71 2.59
N ASN A 73 -3.91 10.76 1.49
CA ASN A 73 -5.05 11.64 1.28
C ASN A 73 -6.42 10.99 1.54
N ILE A 74 -6.40 9.74 2.03
CA ILE A 74 -7.54 9.04 2.64
C ILE A 74 -7.02 8.41 3.92
N SER A 75 -7.64 8.69 5.05
CA SER A 75 -7.19 8.14 6.32
C SER A 75 -7.38 6.61 6.38
N PRO A 76 -6.57 5.89 7.18
CA PRO A 76 -6.79 4.47 7.46
C PRO A 76 -8.21 4.16 7.95
N ASP A 77 -8.79 5.05 8.78
CA ASP A 77 -10.14 4.90 9.31
C ASP A 77 -11.21 4.98 8.22
N GLU A 78 -11.06 5.91 7.26
CA GLU A 78 -11.94 5.99 6.09
C GLU A 78 -11.85 4.76 5.20
N LEU A 79 -10.64 4.21 4.99
CA LEU A 79 -10.47 2.95 4.25
C LEU A 79 -11.21 1.80 4.93
N ILE A 80 -11.05 1.66 6.25
CA ILE A 80 -11.71 0.62 7.03
C ILE A 80 -13.23 0.80 7.01
N LYS A 81 -13.71 2.04 7.09
CA LYS A 81 -15.15 2.35 7.00
C LYS A 81 -15.72 1.97 5.63
N ALA A 82 -15.00 2.26 4.55
CA ALA A 82 -15.46 2.00 3.18
C ALA A 82 -15.59 0.49 2.85
N THR A 83 -14.82 -0.38 3.50
CA THR A 83 -14.86 -1.84 3.26
C THR A 83 -15.79 -2.60 4.19
N ARG A 84 -16.25 -1.96 5.27
CA ARG A 84 -17.20 -2.54 6.24
C ARG A 84 -18.66 -2.16 5.99
N ALA A 85 -18.91 -1.26 5.04
CA ALA A 85 -20.24 -0.80 4.65
C ALA A 85 -20.97 -1.80 3.72
#